data_AF-A0A6P6SCF5-F1
#
_entry.id   AF-A0A6P6SCF5-F1
#
_cell.length_a   1.000
_cell.length_b   1.000
_cell.length_c   1.000
_cell.angle_alpha   90.00
_cell.angle_beta   90.00
_cell.angle_gamma   90.00
#
_symmetry.space_group_name_H-M   'P 1'
#
loop_
_entity.id
_entity.type
_entity.pdbx_description
1 polymer ?
#
loop_
_entity_poly.entity_id
_entity_poly.type
_entity_poly.pdbx_seq_one_letter_code
_entity_poly.pdbx_strand_id
1 'polypeptide(L)'
;MAESTRIPSPSSSGGTSGERTKKSWWPFAFLASVLPVVVGVLVYQLDSFDPAPYPAHELTQKKPLIVPKSNPRMLKGAGIIGVGKLLGPEDIAYDPKSGVIYTGCEDGWINDSAADSIVADWINTGGRPLGVVCGHHS
;
A
#
# COMPACT_ATOMS: atom_id res chain seq x y z
N MET A 1 -67.31 21.11 71.17
CA MET A 1 -66.23 20.18 70.77
C MET A 1 -66.69 19.49 69.50
N ALA A 2 -66.10 19.63 68.32
CA ALA A 2 -64.75 20.02 67.97
C ALA A 2 -64.74 20.88 66.69
N GLU A 3 -63.73 21.75 66.63
CA GLU A 3 -63.29 22.51 65.47
C GLU A 3 -62.50 21.60 64.51
N SER A 4 -62.71 21.73 63.21
CA SER A 4 -61.75 21.24 62.21
C SER A 4 -61.74 22.13 60.98
N THR A 5 -60.94 23.18 61.10
CA THR A 5 -60.43 24.05 60.05
C THR A 5 -59.63 23.25 59.03
N ARG A 6 -59.94 23.36 57.73
CA ARG A 6 -58.95 23.16 56.65
C ARG A 6 -59.23 24.03 55.42
N ILE A 7 -58.58 25.20 55.45
CA ILE A 7 -57.77 25.92 54.44
C ILE A 7 -58.10 25.69 52.93
N PRO A 8 -58.26 26.79 52.15
CA PRO A 8 -58.51 26.73 50.71
C PRO A 8 -57.28 26.32 49.90
N SER A 9 -57.52 25.58 48.82
CA SER A 9 -56.50 25.14 47.85
C SER A 9 -55.89 26.32 47.10
N PRO A 10 -54.55 26.45 47.02
CA PRO A 10 -53.93 27.51 46.25
C PRO A 10 -54.03 27.21 44.75
N SER A 11 -54.42 28.26 44.03
CA SER A 11 -54.49 28.41 42.60
C SER A 11 -53.22 27.99 41.86
N SER A 12 -53.44 27.42 40.68
CA SER A 12 -52.48 27.10 39.64
C SER A 12 -51.50 28.23 39.33
N SER A 13 -50.22 28.03 39.62
CA SER A 13 -49.13 28.77 38.99
C SER A 13 -48.65 27.98 37.77
N GLY A 14 -48.94 28.53 36.59
CA GLY A 14 -48.48 28.00 35.32
C GLY A 14 -46.95 27.98 35.28
N GLY A 15 -46.39 26.77 35.16
CA GLY A 15 -45.01 26.60 34.77
C GLY A 15 -44.87 26.99 33.30
N THR A 16 -44.30 28.16 33.03
CA THR A 16 -43.77 28.49 31.71
C THR A 16 -42.56 27.58 31.47
N SER A 17 -42.82 26.45 30.80
CA SER A 17 -41.79 25.61 30.20
C SER A 17 -41.09 26.44 29.13
N GLY A 18 -39.98 27.07 29.51
CA GLY A 18 -39.03 27.63 28.54
C GLY A 18 -38.45 26.46 27.76
N GLU A 19 -38.99 26.22 26.57
CA GLU A 19 -38.37 25.36 25.56
C GLU A 19 -36.98 25.92 25.25
N ARG A 20 -35.97 25.42 25.97
CA ARG A 20 -34.57 25.53 25.53
C ARG A 20 -34.47 24.64 24.30
N THR A 21 -34.67 25.23 23.12
CA THR A 21 -34.30 24.61 21.85
C THR A 21 -32.83 24.23 21.92
N LYS A 22 -32.55 22.95 22.19
CA LYS A 22 -31.21 22.39 22.19
C LYS A 22 -30.69 22.52 20.76
N LYS A 23 -29.87 23.54 20.50
CA LYS A 23 -29.22 23.76 19.20
C LYS A 23 -28.44 22.50 18.84
N SER A 24 -29.00 21.69 17.95
CA SER A 24 -28.40 20.44 17.49
C SER A 24 -27.06 20.75 16.82
N TRP A 25 -25.96 20.33 17.44
CA TRP A 25 -24.60 20.44 16.88
C TRP A 25 -24.27 19.33 15.88
N TRP A 26 -25.18 18.38 15.74
CA TRP A 26 -25.02 17.21 14.89
C TRP A 26 -24.74 17.52 13.40
N PRO A 27 -25.40 18.51 12.75
CA PRO A 27 -25.09 18.81 11.35
C PRO A 27 -23.69 19.40 11.15
N PHE A 28 -23.17 20.15 12.13
CA PHE A 28 -21.82 20.71 12.06
C PHE A 28 -20.76 19.62 12.20
N ALA A 29 -20.96 18.67 13.12
CA ALA A 29 -20.06 17.53 13.28
C ALA A 29 -20.03 16.64 12.04
N PHE A 30 -21.20 16.40 11.42
CA PHE A 30 -21.28 15.63 10.18
C PHE A 30 -20.57 16.33 9.03
N LEU A 31 -20.80 17.63 8.85
CA LEU A 31 -20.16 18.41 7.79
C LEU A 31 -18.63 18.46 7.98
N ALA A 32 -18.16 18.65 9.21
CA ALA A 32 -16.73 18.64 9.53
C ALA A 32 -16.05 17.28 9.24
N SER A 33 -16.80 16.17 9.33
CA SER A 33 -16.30 14.84 8.99
C SER A 33 -16.33 14.53 7.49
N VAL A 34 -17.35 15.00 6.77
CA VAL A 34 -17.52 14.69 5.34
C VAL A 34 -16.68 15.62 4.46
N LEU A 35 -16.52 16.88 4.85
CA LEU A 35 -15.82 17.88 4.06
C LEU A 35 -14.37 17.48 3.71
N PRO A 36 -13.52 16.96 4.62
CA PRO A 36 -12.16 16.55 4.28
C PRO A 36 -12.12 15.40 3.26
N VAL A 37 -13.06 14.46 3.36
CA VAL A 37 -13.18 13.33 2.42
C VAL A 37 -13.54 13.84 1.03
N VAL A 38 -14.53 14.73 0.94
CA VAL A 38 -14.94 15.34 -0.33
C VAL A 38 -13.79 16.15 -0.94
N VAL A 39 -13.08 16.95 -0.13
CA VAL A 39 -11.90 17.69 -0.60
C VAL A 39 -10.81 16.73 -1.08
N GLY A 40 -10.52 15.66 -0.34
CA GLY A 40 -9.52 14.66 -0.72
C GLY A 40 -9.85 13.97 -2.06
N VAL A 41 -11.12 13.59 -2.26
CA VAL A 41 -11.59 13.05 -3.55
C VAL A 41 -11.46 14.09 -4.65
N LEU A 42 -11.82 15.35 -4.39
CA LEU A 42 -11.69 16.41 -5.39
C LEU A 42 -10.23 16.63 -5.80
N VAL A 43 -9.31 16.69 -4.84
CA VAL A 43 -7.87 16.82 -5.10
C VAL A 43 -7.32 15.62 -5.87
N TYR A 44 -7.71 14.39 -5.49
CA TYR A 44 -7.32 13.18 -6.21
C TYR A 44 -7.83 13.16 -7.66
N GLN A 45 -9.07 13.60 -7.88
CA GLN A 45 -9.66 13.70 -9.22
C GLN A 45 -9.06 14.85 -10.06
N LEU A 46 -8.51 15.88 -9.41
CA LEU A 46 -7.81 16.98 -10.06
C LEU A 46 -6.34 16.64 -10.38
N ASP A 47 -5.79 15.60 -9.75
CA ASP A 47 -4.51 15.02 -10.15
C ASP A 47 -4.72 14.24 -11.45
N SER A 48 -4.72 14.98 -12.56
CA SER A 48 -4.83 14.41 -13.89
C SER A 48 -3.59 13.56 -14.14
N PHE A 49 -3.73 12.26 -13.90
CA PHE A 49 -2.75 11.27 -14.31
C PHE A 49 -2.49 11.47 -15.80
N ASP A 50 -1.31 12.01 -16.15
CA ASP A 50 -0.84 12.20 -17.53
C ASP A 50 0.12 11.05 -17.86
N PRO A 51 -0.40 9.86 -18.23
CA PRO A 51 0.47 8.76 -18.61
C PRO A 51 1.28 9.17 -19.83
N ALA A 52 2.55 8.80 -19.85
CA ALA A 52 3.39 8.98 -21.02
C ALA A 52 2.66 8.47 -22.29
N PRO A 53 2.58 9.26 -23.38
CA PRO A 53 1.88 8.86 -24.58
C PRO A 53 2.35 7.50 -25.07
N TYR A 54 1.41 6.57 -25.29
CA TYR A 54 1.75 5.25 -25.80
C TYR A 54 2.42 5.40 -27.18
N PRO A 55 3.68 4.95 -27.36
CA PRO A 55 4.42 5.18 -28.59
C PRO A 55 3.99 4.18 -29.68
N ALA A 56 2.72 4.20 -30.06
CA ALA A 56 2.14 3.27 -31.03
C ALA A 56 2.92 3.27 -32.35
N HIS A 57 3.37 4.43 -32.81
CA HIS A 57 4.07 4.62 -34.08
C HIS A 57 5.48 4.01 -34.08
N GLU A 58 6.16 3.93 -32.94
CA GLU A 58 7.46 3.24 -32.80
C GLU A 58 7.28 1.72 -32.74
N LEU A 59 6.17 1.27 -32.12
CA LEU A 59 5.86 -0.15 -31.95
C LEU A 59 5.21 -0.78 -33.19
N THR A 60 4.53 0.02 -34.02
CA THR A 60 4.04 -0.39 -35.34
C THR A 60 5.10 -0.13 -36.40
N GLN A 61 6.18 -0.91 -36.35
CA GLN A 61 7.07 -0.99 -37.51
C GLN A 61 6.24 -1.34 -38.76
N LYS A 62 6.38 -0.54 -39.82
CA LYS A 62 5.65 -0.70 -41.10
C LYS A 62 5.84 -2.06 -41.76
N LYS A 63 6.79 -2.87 -41.27
CA LYS A 63 7.08 -4.22 -41.72
C LYS A 63 7.10 -5.15 -40.51
N PRO A 64 6.28 -6.21 -40.46
CA PRO A 64 6.33 -7.17 -39.36
C PRO A 64 7.73 -7.79 -39.31
N LEU A 65 8.44 -7.58 -38.20
CA LEU A 65 9.66 -8.32 -37.90
C LEU A 65 9.26 -9.77 -37.62
N ILE A 66 9.60 -10.66 -38.54
CA ILE A 66 9.50 -12.09 -38.31
C ILE A 66 10.67 -12.47 -37.40
N VAL A 67 10.45 -12.34 -36.09
CA VAL A 67 11.37 -12.84 -35.07
C VAL A 67 10.97 -14.25 -34.64
N PRO A 68 11.94 -15.18 -34.51
CA PRO A 68 11.68 -16.47 -33.91
C PRO A 68 11.09 -16.31 -32.51
N LYS A 69 10.04 -17.09 -32.20
CA LYS A 69 9.40 -17.10 -30.87
C LYS A 69 10.36 -17.53 -29.75
N SER A 70 11.44 -18.23 -30.09
CA SER A 70 12.44 -18.72 -29.14
C SER A 70 13.84 -18.47 -29.67
N ASN A 71 14.74 -18.07 -28.76
CA ASN A 71 16.16 -17.97 -29.01
C ASN A 71 16.87 -19.13 -28.27
N PRO A 72 17.23 -20.23 -28.95
CA PRO A 72 17.89 -21.37 -28.30
C PRO A 72 19.28 -21.02 -27.76
N ARG A 73 19.83 -19.87 -28.13
CA ARG A 73 21.13 -19.38 -27.67
C ARG A 73 21.02 -18.42 -26.48
N MET A 74 19.83 -18.16 -25.94
CA MET A 74 19.62 -17.21 -24.84
C MET A 74 20.48 -17.52 -23.62
N LEU A 75 20.71 -18.81 -23.33
CA LEU A 75 21.52 -19.26 -22.19
C LEU A 75 22.98 -19.54 -22.57
N LYS A 76 23.40 -19.26 -23.81
CA LYS A 76 24.76 -19.55 -24.25
C LYS A 76 25.73 -18.63 -23.50
N GLY A 77 26.55 -19.22 -22.63
CA GLY A 77 27.49 -18.49 -21.78
C GLY A 77 26.95 -18.11 -20.40
N ALA A 78 25.70 -18.44 -20.08
CA ALA A 78 25.15 -18.28 -18.74
C ALA A 78 25.67 -19.40 -17.81
N GLY A 79 26.10 -19.03 -16.61
CA GLY A 79 26.35 -19.97 -15.52
C GLY A 79 25.04 -20.30 -14.79
N ILE A 80 24.87 -21.54 -14.37
CA ILE A 80 23.72 -21.96 -13.57
C ILE A 80 24.13 -21.94 -12.10
N ILE A 81 23.36 -21.26 -11.26
CA ILE A 81 23.64 -21.06 -9.82
C ILE A 81 22.39 -21.46 -9.02
N GLY A 82 22.59 -22.04 -7.83
CA GLY A 82 21.51 -22.27 -6.86
C GLY A 82 20.46 -23.32 -7.22
N VAL A 83 20.78 -24.25 -8.12
CA VAL A 83 19.86 -25.34 -8.52
C VAL A 83 19.42 -26.14 -7.29
N GLY A 84 18.12 -26.15 -7.04
CA GLY A 84 17.52 -26.88 -5.92
C GLY A 84 17.86 -26.32 -4.54
N LYS A 85 18.45 -25.12 -4.47
CA LYS A 85 18.80 -24.44 -3.22
C LYS A 85 18.00 -23.17 -2.97
N LEU A 86 17.45 -22.57 -4.03
CA LEU A 86 16.66 -21.34 -3.95
C LEU A 86 15.17 -21.68 -4.06
N LEU A 87 14.40 -21.44 -3.00
CA LEU A 87 12.96 -21.65 -2.99
C LEU A 87 12.25 -20.40 -3.53
N GLY A 88 11.71 -20.50 -4.74
CA GLY A 88 10.93 -19.42 -5.36
C GLY A 88 11.68 -18.08 -5.40
N PRO A 89 12.89 -18.00 -6.00
CA PRO A 89 13.66 -16.76 -6.05
C PRO A 89 12.88 -15.67 -6.81
N GLU A 90 12.75 -14.50 -6.19
CA GLU A 90 11.95 -13.38 -6.71
C GLU A 90 12.77 -12.36 -7.51
N ASP A 91 13.87 -11.91 -6.91
CA ASP A 91 14.68 -10.79 -7.38
C ASP A 91 16.18 -11.10 -7.17
N ILE A 92 17.05 -10.38 -7.87
CA ILE A 92 18.51 -10.53 -7.79
C ILE A 92 19.22 -9.18 -7.68
N ALA A 93 20.23 -9.11 -6.80
CA ALA A 93 21.15 -7.98 -6.73
C ALA A 93 22.59 -8.48 -6.81
N TYR A 94 23.41 -7.86 -7.64
CA TYR A 94 24.81 -8.19 -7.80
C TYR A 94 25.69 -7.08 -7.21
N ASP A 95 26.57 -7.44 -6.28
CA ASP A 95 27.60 -6.54 -5.78
C ASP A 95 28.92 -6.76 -6.56
N PRO A 96 29.34 -5.80 -7.40
CA PRO A 96 30.57 -5.92 -8.18
C PRO A 96 31.85 -5.85 -7.33
N LYS A 97 31.79 -5.30 -6.09
CA LYS A 97 32.97 -5.22 -5.22
C LYS A 97 33.30 -6.58 -4.61
N SER A 98 32.29 -7.29 -4.11
CA SER A 98 32.45 -8.63 -3.52
C SER A 98 32.30 -9.78 -4.53
N GLY A 99 31.65 -9.53 -5.67
CA GLY A 99 31.30 -10.56 -6.64
C GLY A 99 30.14 -11.47 -6.19
N VAL A 100 29.39 -11.06 -5.18
CA VAL A 100 28.27 -11.82 -4.60
C VAL A 100 26.96 -11.46 -5.29
N ILE A 101 26.14 -12.48 -5.54
CA ILE A 101 24.75 -12.34 -5.97
C ILE A 101 23.85 -12.61 -4.77
N TYR A 102 22.96 -11.68 -4.48
CA TYR A 102 21.91 -11.81 -3.48
C TYR A 102 20.58 -12.09 -4.15
N THR A 103 19.76 -12.96 -3.57
CA THR A 103 18.41 -13.25 -4.06
C THR A 103 17.44 -13.47 -2.92
N GLY A 104 16.24 -12.90 -3.03
CA GLY A 104 15.16 -13.13 -2.07
C GLY A 104 14.35 -14.36 -2.43
N CYS A 105 14.07 -15.21 -1.44
CA CYS A 105 13.30 -16.45 -1.57
C CYS A 105 11.94 -16.37 -0.88
N GLU A 106 11.01 -17.22 -1.30
CA GLU A 106 9.63 -17.27 -0.80
C GLU A 106 9.53 -17.54 0.71
N ASP A 107 10.52 -18.23 1.27
CA ASP A 107 10.65 -18.56 2.70
C ASP A 107 11.12 -17.39 3.58
N GLY A 108 11.36 -16.22 3.00
CA GLY A 108 11.85 -15.05 3.73
C GLY A 108 13.36 -14.98 3.86
N TRP A 109 14.13 -15.89 3.25
CA TRP A 109 15.58 -15.78 3.24
C TRP A 109 16.07 -14.93 2.06
N ILE A 110 16.98 -14.01 2.36
CA ILE A 110 17.93 -13.51 1.37
C ILE A 110 19.10 -14.49 1.35
N ASN A 111 19.26 -15.16 0.22
CA ASN A 111 20.38 -16.05 -0.05
C ASN A 111 21.49 -15.28 -0.74
N ASP A 112 22.74 -15.63 -0.46
CA ASP A 112 23.89 -15.13 -1.18
C ASP A 112 24.64 -16.24 -1.92
N SER A 113 25.29 -15.88 -3.01
CA SER A 113 26.13 -16.80 -3.77
C SER A 113 27.32 -16.10 -4.38
N ALA A 114 28.50 -16.64 -4.12
CA ALA A 114 29.75 -16.18 -4.73
C ALA A 114 30.03 -16.93 -6.04
N ALA A 115 31.10 -16.54 -6.73
CA ALA A 115 31.50 -17.09 -8.03
C ALA A 115 31.71 -18.62 -8.05
N ASP A 116 31.85 -19.27 -6.90
CA ASP A 116 31.96 -20.72 -6.74
C ASP A 116 30.60 -21.45 -6.72
N SER A 117 29.49 -20.74 -6.93
CA SER A 117 28.12 -21.27 -6.98
C SER A 117 27.62 -21.90 -5.68
N ILE A 118 28.31 -21.64 -4.56
CA ILE A 118 27.82 -22.02 -3.23
C ILE A 118 26.71 -21.04 -2.87
N VAL A 119 25.57 -21.57 -2.43
CA VAL A 119 24.43 -20.78 -1.95
C VAL A 119 24.37 -20.91 -0.43
N ALA A 120 24.30 -19.78 0.26
CA ALA A 120 24.12 -19.73 1.71
C ALA A 120 22.96 -18.80 2.11
N ASP A 121 22.32 -19.14 3.22
CA ASP A 121 21.31 -18.31 3.86
C ASP A 121 22.00 -17.14 4.57
N TRP A 122 21.80 -15.91 4.08
CA TRP A 122 22.48 -14.73 4.61
C TRP A 122 21.66 -14.03 5.71
N ILE A 123 20.41 -13.66 5.41
CA ILE A 123 19.52 -12.99 6.37
C ILE A 123 18.05 -13.35 6.14
N ASN A 124 17.27 -13.49 7.21
CA ASN A 124 15.83 -13.73 7.13
C ASN A 124 15.05 -12.44 7.39
N THR A 125 14.12 -12.09 6.50
CA THR A 125 13.29 -10.88 6.57
C THR A 125 11.99 -11.09 7.37
N GLY A 126 11.73 -12.31 7.87
CA GLY A 126 10.49 -12.67 8.58
C GLY A 126 9.28 -12.89 7.67
N GLY A 127 9.47 -12.84 6.35
CA GLY A 127 8.44 -12.99 5.33
C GLY A 127 9.00 -12.74 3.93
N ARG A 128 8.26 -13.14 2.90
CA ARG A 128 8.69 -13.13 1.48
C ARG A 128 9.21 -11.74 1.03
N PRO A 129 10.49 -11.60 0.66
CA PRO A 129 11.09 -10.33 0.25
C PRO A 129 10.68 -9.98 -1.18
N LEU A 130 10.02 -8.84 -1.36
CA LEU A 130 9.53 -8.38 -2.67
C LEU A 130 10.63 -7.85 -3.60
N GLY A 131 11.84 -7.61 -3.08
CA GLY A 131 12.97 -7.11 -3.86
C GLY A 131 14.24 -6.97 -3.03
N VAL A 132 15.38 -6.90 -3.71
CA VAL A 132 16.70 -6.73 -3.11
C VAL A 132 17.54 -5.74 -3.92
N VAL A 133 18.30 -4.88 -3.25
CA VAL A 133 19.17 -3.90 -3.91
C VAL A 133 20.47 -3.72 -3.14
N CYS A 134 21.58 -3.66 -3.86
CA CYS A 134 22.86 -3.24 -3.30
C CYS A 134 22.88 -1.72 -3.16
N GLY A 135 23.02 -1.23 -1.93
CA GLY A 135 23.16 0.21 -1.67
C GLY A 135 24.41 0.79 -2.34
N HIS A 136 24.31 2.03 -2.83
CA HIS A 136 25.47 2.78 -3.30
C HIS A 136 26.24 3.31 -2.08
N HIS A 137 27.32 2.64 -1.68
CA HIS A 137 28.26 3.18 -0.71
C HIS A 137 29.68 3.10 -1.28
N SER A 138 30.24 4.28 -1.54
CA SER A 138 31.57 4.48 -2.14
C SER A 138 32.65 4.17 -1.13
#